data_AF-A0A2A9EYB4-F1
#
_entry.id   AF-A0A2A9EYB4-F1
#
_cell.length_a   1.000
_cell.length_b   1.000
_cell.length_c   1.000
_cell.angle_alpha   90.00
_cell.angle_beta   90.00
_cell.angle_gamma   90.00
#
_symmetry.space_group_name_H-M   'P 1'
#
loop_
_entity.id
_entity.type
_entity.pdbx_description
1 polymer ?
#
loop_
_entity_poly.entity_id
_entity_poly.type
_entity_poly.pdbx_seq_one_letter_code
_entity_poly.pdbx_strand_id
1 'polypeptide(L)'
;MGTFRLPGARVASDVLKELRRIRSVGEKQLAASRRTARRAGQLEKQVAELTTALSSRMDRLNGEIGTIRADVEASRKELRTLRVSSTAATMSDVLDFSARRQMTLRQTLELLARKRVSFARFGDGEFRLMVDPLYHLGFQRNSAELRAALRETLSTPAPDALLLGWPQSFRTAHNSAVWELVWEDVRRMVPEGQQFGNSHVSRPACFSELGEDAVRLWREVWDGEHVLVVTGEGSRFDLVPGLFDNIAGAEHLWAAPRHAFEEIDRLEKEIVARASDELVLIALGPAGTILASRLARAGVWAIDVGHISSSYLHVNEGQPEPEKTPAVRDATAPPR
;
A
#
# COMPACT_ATOMS: atom_id res chain seq x y z
N MET A 1 -49.27 92.06 57.23
CA MET A 1 -48.42 91.04 57.87
C MET A 1 -48.25 89.88 56.90
N GLY A 2 -47.02 89.67 56.43
CA GLY A 2 -46.70 88.61 55.48
C GLY A 2 -46.82 87.23 56.14
N THR A 3 -47.59 86.35 55.52
CA THR A 3 -47.47 84.91 55.78
C THR A 3 -46.30 84.39 54.96
N PHE A 4 -45.19 84.26 55.67
CA PHE A 4 -43.97 83.57 55.31
C PHE A 4 -44.31 82.19 54.69
N ARG A 5 -44.20 82.06 53.36
CA ARG A 5 -44.22 80.74 52.72
C ARG A 5 -42.92 80.05 53.10
N LEU A 6 -43.01 79.06 54.00
CA LEU A 6 -41.92 78.16 54.32
C LEU A 6 -41.37 77.56 52.99
N PRO A 7 -40.09 77.78 52.65
CA PRO A 7 -39.48 77.27 51.41
C PRO A 7 -39.57 75.73 51.28
N GLY A 8 -39.80 75.02 52.39
CA GLY A 8 -39.86 73.57 52.43
C GLY A 8 -41.09 72.91 51.79
N ALA A 9 -42.24 73.60 51.67
CA ALA A 9 -43.49 72.95 51.21
C ALA A 9 -43.52 72.68 49.68
N ARG A 10 -42.92 73.55 48.86
CA ARG A 10 -42.76 73.32 47.41
C ARG A 10 -41.66 72.29 47.13
N VAL A 11 -40.55 72.38 47.85
CA VAL A 11 -39.44 71.41 47.77
C VAL A 11 -39.94 70.01 48.12
N ALA A 12 -40.75 69.86 49.17
CA ALA A 12 -41.37 68.57 49.52
C ALA A 12 -42.31 68.02 48.42
N SER A 13 -43.08 68.88 47.75
CA SER A 13 -43.98 68.51 46.63
C SER A 13 -43.21 68.03 45.39
N ASP A 14 -42.14 68.73 45.02
CA ASP A 14 -41.33 68.39 43.84
C ASP A 14 -40.48 67.14 44.10
N VAL A 15 -39.96 66.98 45.31
CA VAL A 15 -39.32 65.73 45.77
C VAL A 15 -40.31 64.56 45.74
N LEU A 16 -41.56 64.76 46.19
CA LEU A 16 -42.60 63.72 46.11
C LEU A 16 -42.97 63.33 44.67
N LYS A 17 -43.01 64.29 43.74
CA LYS A 17 -43.23 64.00 42.31
C LYS A 17 -42.07 63.22 41.71
N GLU A 18 -40.83 63.60 42.03
CA GLU A 18 -39.65 62.90 41.51
C GLU A 18 -39.53 61.49 42.10
N LEU A 19 -39.82 61.31 43.39
CA LEU A 19 -39.90 60.00 44.03
C LEU A 19 -40.99 59.11 43.39
N ARG A 20 -42.15 59.67 43.03
CA ARG A 20 -43.19 58.92 42.29
C ARG A 20 -42.74 58.55 40.87
N ARG A 21 -42.02 59.44 40.19
CA ARG A 21 -41.46 59.18 38.85
C ARG A 21 -40.40 58.07 38.91
N ILE A 22 -39.46 58.16 39.85
CA ILE A 22 -38.41 57.14 40.07
C ILE A 22 -39.06 55.79 40.40
N ARG A 23 -40.07 55.78 41.29
CA ARG A 23 -40.83 54.56 41.59
C ARG A 23 -41.50 53.97 40.35
N SER A 24 -42.15 54.80 39.52
CA SER A 24 -42.80 54.33 38.29
C SER A 24 -41.80 53.77 37.26
N VAL A 25 -40.63 54.40 37.11
CA VAL A 25 -39.55 53.89 36.26
C VAL A 25 -39.01 52.57 36.80
N GLY A 26 -38.76 52.48 38.11
CA GLY A 26 -38.33 51.26 38.79
C GLY A 26 -39.35 50.11 38.64
N GLU A 27 -40.64 50.39 38.76
CA GLU A 27 -41.72 49.41 38.54
C GLU A 27 -41.76 48.90 37.09
N LYS A 28 -41.58 49.78 36.09
CA LYS A 28 -41.50 49.41 34.66
C LYS A 28 -40.25 48.56 34.37
N GLN A 29 -39.10 48.95 34.92
CA GLN A 29 -37.85 48.23 34.72
C GLN A 29 -37.88 46.85 35.40
N LEU A 30 -38.48 46.76 36.60
CA LEU A 30 -38.72 45.48 37.27
C LEU A 30 -39.67 44.59 36.46
N ALA A 31 -40.73 45.14 35.87
CA ALA A 31 -41.64 44.40 34.99
C ALA A 31 -40.95 43.89 33.72
N ALA A 32 -40.08 44.70 33.10
CA ALA A 32 -39.27 44.31 31.95
C ALA A 32 -38.29 43.18 32.31
N SER A 33 -37.55 43.30 33.42
CA SER A 33 -36.65 42.25 33.92
C SER A 33 -37.40 40.95 34.21
N ARG A 34 -38.60 41.01 34.78
CA ARG A 34 -39.46 39.83 34.99
C ARG A 34 -39.89 39.17 33.67
N ARG A 35 -40.20 39.95 32.62
CA ARG A 35 -40.52 39.41 31.29
C ARG A 35 -39.31 38.74 30.64
N THR A 36 -38.14 39.36 30.73
CA THR A 36 -36.89 38.79 30.21
C THR A 36 -36.54 37.49 30.93
N ALA A 37 -36.65 37.45 32.26
CA ALA A 37 -36.42 36.22 33.04
C ALA A 37 -37.40 35.09 32.65
N ARG A 38 -38.67 35.40 32.41
CA ARG A 38 -39.65 34.42 31.91
C ARG A 38 -39.28 33.88 30.52
N ARG A 39 -38.84 34.75 29.61
CA ARG A 39 -38.42 34.36 28.26
C ARG A 39 -37.13 33.54 28.28
N ALA A 40 -36.18 33.88 29.15
CA ALA A 40 -34.97 33.10 29.38
C ALA A 40 -35.32 31.69 29.89
N GLY A 41 -36.18 31.57 30.90
CA GLY A 41 -36.64 30.26 31.38
C GLY A 41 -37.40 29.44 30.33
N GLN A 42 -38.15 30.08 29.42
CA GLN A 42 -38.77 29.39 28.28
C GLN A 42 -37.73 28.88 27.27
N LEU A 43 -36.71 29.68 26.96
CA LEU A 43 -35.61 29.27 26.07
C LEU A 43 -34.78 28.15 26.68
N GLU A 44 -34.47 28.21 27.97
CA GLU A 44 -33.78 27.12 28.70
C GLU A 44 -34.56 25.81 28.61
N LYS A 45 -35.89 25.87 28.77
CA LYS A 45 -36.76 24.69 28.60
C LYS A 45 -36.72 24.15 27.17
N GLN A 46 -36.78 25.02 26.16
CA GLN A 46 -36.68 24.61 24.75
C GLN A 46 -35.32 23.99 24.43
N VAL A 47 -34.22 24.55 24.95
CA VAL A 47 -32.88 23.99 24.78
C VAL A 47 -32.77 22.62 25.44
N ALA A 48 -33.32 22.45 26.65
CA ALA A 48 -33.37 21.15 27.32
C ALA A 48 -34.15 20.11 26.50
N GLU A 49 -35.36 20.46 26.01
CA GLU A 49 -36.18 19.59 25.17
C GLU A 49 -35.46 19.19 23.87
N LEU A 50 -34.82 20.15 23.19
CA LEU A 50 -34.04 19.89 21.98
C LEU A 50 -32.82 19.01 22.25
N THR A 51 -32.14 19.21 23.38
CA THR A 51 -30.97 18.41 23.78
C THR A 51 -31.38 16.97 24.04
N THR A 52 -32.49 16.75 24.75
CA THR A 52 -33.03 15.41 24.97
C THR A 52 -33.43 14.75 23.65
N ALA A 53 -34.14 15.48 22.77
CA ALA A 53 -34.54 14.96 21.47
C ALA A 53 -33.33 14.60 20.58
N LEU A 54 -32.27 15.43 20.61
CA LEU A 54 -31.03 15.16 19.90
C LEU A 54 -30.32 13.93 20.46
N SER A 55 -30.21 13.79 21.78
CA SER A 55 -29.62 12.61 22.43
C SER A 55 -30.36 11.35 22.03
N SER A 56 -31.69 11.33 22.12
CA SER A 56 -32.50 10.17 21.72
C SER A 56 -32.34 9.84 20.23
N ARG A 57 -32.16 10.86 19.37
CA ARG A 57 -31.88 10.64 17.94
C ARG A 57 -30.49 10.06 17.73
N MET A 58 -29.47 10.54 18.45
CA MET A 58 -28.11 9.99 18.40
C MET A 58 -28.09 8.53 18.89
N ASP A 59 -28.80 8.21 19.96
CA ASP A 59 -28.90 6.83 20.47
C ASP A 59 -29.53 5.90 19.44
N ARG A 60 -30.58 6.36 18.75
CA ARG A 60 -31.20 5.60 17.65
C ARG A 60 -30.23 5.39 16.48
N LEU A 61 -29.55 6.44 16.02
CA LEU A 61 -28.57 6.34 14.94
C LEU A 61 -27.43 5.40 15.31
N ASN A 62 -26.94 5.45 16.55
CA ASN A 62 -25.92 4.54 17.04
C ASN A 62 -26.41 3.09 17.04
N GLY A 63 -27.67 2.85 17.40
CA GLY A 63 -28.32 1.55 17.30
C GLY A 63 -28.39 1.04 15.85
N GLU A 64 -28.89 1.87 14.93
CA GLU A 64 -28.98 1.55 13.49
C GLU A 64 -27.59 1.25 12.88
N ILE A 65 -26.58 2.07 13.20
CA ILE A 65 -25.19 1.83 12.79
C ILE A 65 -24.68 0.50 13.36
N GLY A 66 -25.03 0.17 14.60
CA GLY A 66 -24.70 -1.10 15.24
C GLY A 66 -25.27 -2.29 14.45
N THR A 67 -26.56 -2.24 14.09
CA THR A 67 -27.22 -3.26 13.28
C THR A 67 -26.57 -3.39 11.90
N ILE A 68 -26.35 -2.27 11.19
CA ILE A 68 -25.71 -2.29 9.87
C ILE A 68 -24.31 -2.92 9.93
N ARG A 69 -23.52 -2.62 10.97
CA ARG A 69 -22.21 -3.24 11.15
C ARG A 69 -22.30 -4.75 11.33
N ALA A 70 -23.25 -5.23 12.12
CA ALA A 70 -23.49 -6.66 12.30
C ALA A 70 -23.90 -7.35 10.99
N ASP A 71 -24.80 -6.75 10.22
CA ASP A 71 -25.24 -7.28 8.92
C ASP A 71 -24.09 -7.33 7.90
N VAL A 72 -23.24 -6.30 7.86
CA VAL A 72 -22.05 -6.27 7.01
C VAL A 72 -21.05 -7.35 7.42
N GLU A 73 -20.85 -7.58 8.71
CA GLU A 73 -19.97 -8.64 9.21
C GLU A 73 -20.49 -10.03 8.84
N ALA A 74 -21.80 -10.28 9.01
CA ALA A 74 -22.45 -11.51 8.59
C ALA A 74 -22.31 -11.74 7.08
N SER A 75 -22.60 -10.71 6.27
CA SER A 75 -22.46 -10.76 4.81
C SER A 75 -21.01 -11.06 4.38
N ARG A 76 -20.02 -10.46 5.04
CA ARG A 76 -18.59 -10.74 4.78
C ARG A 76 -18.21 -12.18 5.10
N LYS A 77 -18.77 -12.75 6.17
CA LYS A 77 -18.55 -14.15 6.53
C LYS A 77 -19.13 -15.10 5.49
N GLU A 78 -20.35 -14.84 5.01
CA GLU A 78 -20.98 -15.62 3.94
C GLU A 78 -20.19 -15.54 2.63
N LEU A 79 -19.83 -14.33 2.19
CA LEU A 79 -19.00 -14.12 1.00
C LEU A 79 -17.63 -14.82 1.12
N ARG A 80 -17.04 -14.85 2.31
CA ARG A 80 -15.79 -15.60 2.56
C ARG A 80 -15.99 -17.10 2.34
N THR A 81 -17.08 -17.68 2.85
CA THR A 81 -17.39 -19.10 2.67
C THR A 81 -17.65 -19.44 1.20
N LEU A 82 -18.41 -18.60 0.49
CA LEU A 82 -18.66 -18.75 -0.94
C LEU A 82 -17.37 -18.66 -1.76
N ARG A 83 -16.49 -17.69 -1.46
CA ARG A 83 -15.17 -17.59 -2.10
C ARG A 83 -14.32 -18.83 -1.86
N VAL A 84 -14.20 -19.27 -0.60
CA VAL A 84 -13.37 -20.43 -0.25
C VAL A 84 -13.87 -21.70 -0.95
N SER A 85 -15.18 -21.89 -1.03
CA SER A 85 -15.78 -23.05 -1.71
C SER A 85 -15.66 -22.96 -3.24
N SER A 86 -15.91 -21.79 -3.83
CA SER A 86 -15.81 -21.60 -5.29
C SER A 86 -14.39 -21.74 -5.82
N THR A 87 -13.38 -21.24 -5.12
CA THR A 87 -11.97 -21.35 -5.55
C THR A 87 -11.27 -22.59 -4.99
N ALA A 88 -11.99 -23.53 -4.34
CA ALA A 88 -11.37 -24.63 -3.60
C ALA A 88 -10.54 -25.55 -4.50
N ALA A 89 -11.10 -25.94 -5.65
CA ALA A 89 -10.45 -26.85 -6.60
C ALA A 89 -9.18 -26.20 -7.19
N THR A 90 -9.31 -25.00 -7.75
CA THR A 90 -8.18 -24.22 -8.29
C THR A 90 -7.07 -24.03 -7.25
N MET A 91 -7.41 -23.61 -6.03
CA MET A 91 -6.42 -23.41 -4.99
C MET A 91 -5.76 -24.71 -4.53
N SER A 92 -6.48 -25.84 -4.56
CA SER A 92 -5.89 -27.16 -4.30
C SER A 92 -4.82 -27.48 -5.33
N ASP A 93 -5.15 -27.34 -6.62
CA ASP A 93 -4.24 -27.61 -7.73
C ASP A 93 -3.01 -26.68 -7.71
N VAL A 94 -3.21 -25.40 -7.44
CA VAL A 94 -2.12 -24.41 -7.32
C VAL A 94 -1.17 -24.77 -6.17
N LEU A 95 -1.70 -25.18 -5.02
CA LEU A 95 -0.89 -25.56 -3.86
C LEU A 95 -0.12 -26.87 -4.13
N ASP A 96 -0.77 -27.86 -4.76
CA ASP A 96 -0.13 -29.11 -5.14
C ASP A 96 0.98 -28.89 -6.17
N PHE A 97 0.74 -28.02 -7.15
CA PHE A 97 1.77 -27.61 -8.11
C PHE A 97 2.95 -26.94 -7.40
N SER A 98 2.67 -25.95 -6.54
CA SER A 98 3.71 -25.20 -5.83
C SER A 98 4.54 -26.14 -4.95
N ALA A 99 3.90 -27.05 -4.20
CA ALA A 99 4.58 -28.01 -3.34
C ALA A 99 5.53 -28.96 -4.11
N ARG A 100 5.27 -29.24 -5.39
CA ARG A 100 6.08 -30.14 -6.23
C ARG A 100 7.14 -29.43 -7.05
N ARG A 101 6.94 -28.15 -7.37
CA ARG A 101 7.69 -27.42 -8.40
C ARG A 101 8.40 -26.18 -7.89
N GLN A 102 8.12 -25.73 -6.66
CA GLN A 102 8.65 -24.50 -6.11
C GLN A 102 9.54 -24.76 -4.90
N MET A 103 10.74 -24.19 -4.92
CA MET A 103 11.64 -24.13 -3.76
C MET A 103 11.05 -23.28 -2.64
N THR A 104 11.43 -23.57 -1.39
CA THR A 104 11.13 -22.67 -0.27
C THR A 104 11.90 -21.35 -0.38
N LEU A 105 11.53 -20.36 0.42
CA LEU A 105 12.26 -19.09 0.51
C LEU A 105 13.74 -19.32 0.84
N ARG A 106 14.02 -20.14 1.86
CA ARG A 106 15.38 -20.49 2.28
C ARG A 106 16.16 -21.21 1.16
N GLN A 107 15.56 -22.24 0.55
CA GLN A 107 16.21 -22.99 -0.53
C GLN A 107 16.56 -22.09 -1.72
N THR A 108 15.66 -21.16 -2.07
CA THR A 108 15.88 -20.20 -3.16
C THR A 108 17.07 -19.28 -2.82
N LEU A 109 17.09 -18.69 -1.62
CA LEU A 109 18.18 -17.81 -1.21
C LEU A 109 19.53 -18.54 -1.09
N GLU A 110 19.55 -19.75 -0.52
CA GLU A 110 20.78 -20.55 -0.44
C GLU A 110 21.32 -20.91 -1.83
N LEU A 111 20.44 -21.14 -2.82
CA LEU A 111 20.86 -21.38 -4.19
C LEU A 111 21.49 -20.13 -4.81
N LEU A 112 20.85 -18.97 -4.65
CA LEU A 112 21.34 -17.69 -5.16
C LEU A 112 22.66 -17.27 -4.51
N ALA A 113 22.84 -17.51 -3.20
CA ALA A 113 24.07 -17.21 -2.49
C ALA A 113 25.24 -18.12 -2.89
N ARG A 114 24.97 -19.39 -3.22
CA ARG A 114 26.00 -20.38 -3.53
C ARG A 114 26.39 -20.44 -5.01
N LYS A 115 25.53 -19.97 -5.90
CA LYS A 115 25.72 -20.10 -7.35
C LYS A 115 25.46 -18.76 -8.03
N ARG A 116 26.33 -18.40 -8.98
CA ARG A 116 26.08 -17.31 -9.94
C ARG A 116 24.99 -17.73 -10.93
N VAL A 117 23.74 -17.71 -10.47
CA VAL A 117 22.55 -17.98 -11.27
C VAL A 117 21.73 -16.70 -11.36
N SER A 118 21.30 -16.35 -12.57
CA SER A 118 20.37 -15.26 -12.79
C SER A 118 18.99 -15.61 -12.27
N PHE A 119 18.18 -14.60 -11.94
CA PHE A 119 16.87 -14.82 -11.34
C PHE A 119 15.82 -13.87 -11.94
N ALA A 120 14.82 -14.44 -12.60
CA ALA A 120 13.68 -13.71 -13.17
C ALA A 120 12.40 -14.12 -12.44
N ARG A 121 11.68 -13.17 -11.82
CA ARG A 121 10.57 -13.49 -10.92
C ARG A 121 9.22 -13.18 -11.54
N PHE A 122 8.27 -14.09 -11.42
CA PHE A 122 6.86 -13.83 -11.70
C PHE A 122 6.11 -13.52 -10.41
N GLY A 123 5.25 -12.50 -10.45
CA GLY A 123 4.25 -12.18 -9.45
C GLY A 123 2.83 -12.32 -9.99
N ASP A 124 1.86 -11.92 -9.17
CA ASP A 124 0.45 -11.83 -9.57
C ASP A 124 0.25 -10.82 -10.71
N GLY A 125 0.97 -9.71 -10.68
CA GLY A 125 0.95 -8.69 -11.73
C GLY A 125 1.35 -9.25 -13.10
N GLU A 126 2.46 -9.98 -13.17
CA GLU A 126 2.97 -10.56 -14.42
C GLU A 126 2.00 -11.60 -14.99
N PHE A 127 1.45 -12.49 -14.17
CA PHE A 127 0.47 -13.47 -14.66
C PHE A 127 -0.83 -12.82 -15.13
N ARG A 128 -1.33 -11.81 -14.43
CA ARG A 128 -2.53 -11.08 -14.88
C ARG A 128 -2.28 -10.35 -16.19
N LEU A 129 -1.14 -9.68 -16.34
CA LEU A 129 -0.76 -9.03 -17.60
C LEU A 129 -0.73 -10.04 -18.74
N MET A 130 -0.14 -11.22 -18.50
CA MET A 130 0.03 -12.29 -19.48
C MET A 130 -1.30 -12.88 -19.98
N VAL A 131 -2.30 -13.01 -19.11
CA VAL A 131 -3.58 -13.66 -19.38
C VAL A 131 -4.67 -12.67 -19.81
N ASP A 132 -4.79 -11.53 -19.16
CA ASP A 132 -5.86 -10.54 -19.39
C ASP A 132 -5.33 -9.34 -20.21
N PRO A 133 -5.73 -9.22 -21.50
CA PRO A 133 -5.29 -8.11 -22.36
C PRO A 133 -5.75 -6.72 -21.89
N LEU A 134 -6.78 -6.64 -21.04
CA LEU A 134 -7.35 -5.39 -20.53
C LEU A 134 -6.77 -5.00 -19.18
N TYR A 135 -6.05 -5.91 -18.52
CA TYR A 135 -5.42 -5.61 -17.25
C TYR A 135 -4.21 -4.70 -17.44
N HIS A 136 -4.06 -3.70 -16.57
CA HIS A 136 -2.91 -2.82 -16.51
C HIS A 136 -2.39 -2.73 -15.07
N LEU A 137 -1.08 -2.64 -14.91
CA LEU A 137 -0.49 -2.23 -13.63
C LEU A 137 -0.44 -0.72 -13.55
N GLY A 138 -0.52 -0.18 -12.32
CA GLY A 138 -0.43 1.26 -12.11
C GLY A 138 0.86 1.91 -12.66
N PHE A 139 1.92 1.13 -12.87
CA PHE A 139 3.23 1.57 -13.39
C PHE A 139 3.61 0.94 -14.74
N GLN A 140 2.80 0.03 -15.29
CA GLN A 140 3.09 -0.64 -16.56
C GLN A 140 1.79 -0.91 -17.33
N ARG A 141 1.65 -0.29 -18.51
CA ARG A 141 0.57 -0.57 -19.45
C ARG A 141 0.79 -1.92 -20.09
N ASN A 142 -0.31 -2.57 -20.43
CA ASN A 142 -0.27 -3.85 -21.12
C ASN A 142 -0.23 -3.62 -22.63
N SER A 143 0.49 -4.50 -23.34
CA SER A 143 0.61 -4.50 -24.79
C SER A 143 0.74 -5.94 -25.28
N ALA A 144 0.50 -6.18 -26.58
CA ALA A 144 0.65 -7.52 -27.14
C ALA A 144 2.09 -8.04 -26.99
N GLU A 145 3.05 -7.15 -27.16
CA GLU A 145 4.49 -7.41 -27.07
C GLU A 145 4.90 -7.76 -25.65
N LEU A 146 4.39 -7.04 -24.64
CA LEU A 146 4.65 -7.35 -23.23
C LEU A 146 4.13 -8.74 -22.87
N ARG A 147 2.90 -9.08 -23.29
CA ARG A 147 2.33 -10.41 -23.04
C ARG A 147 3.13 -11.49 -23.73
N ALA A 148 3.51 -11.29 -24.99
CA ALA A 148 4.31 -12.24 -25.74
C ALA A 148 5.66 -12.49 -25.04
N ALA A 149 6.35 -11.44 -24.61
CA ALA A 149 7.63 -11.54 -23.92
C ALA A 149 7.52 -12.24 -22.55
N LEU A 150 6.48 -11.95 -21.76
CA LEU A 150 6.20 -12.67 -20.51
C LEU A 150 5.91 -14.16 -20.76
N ARG A 151 5.10 -14.48 -21.78
CA ARG A 151 4.81 -15.87 -22.16
C ARG A 151 6.08 -16.59 -22.58
N GLU A 152 6.88 -15.98 -23.44
CA GLU A 152 8.16 -16.53 -23.89
C GLU A 152 9.11 -16.81 -22.72
N THR A 153 9.18 -15.89 -21.75
CA THR A 153 10.00 -16.05 -20.55
C THR A 153 9.55 -17.25 -19.70
N LEU A 154 8.24 -17.49 -19.60
CA LEU A 154 7.68 -18.59 -18.83
C LEU A 154 7.74 -19.94 -19.56
N SER A 155 7.42 -19.96 -20.85
CA SER A 155 7.21 -21.19 -21.62
C SER A 155 8.48 -21.74 -22.27
N THR A 156 9.54 -20.95 -22.33
CA THR A 156 10.83 -21.42 -22.85
C THR A 156 11.63 -22.04 -21.72
N PRO A 157 12.11 -23.29 -21.86
CA PRO A 157 12.99 -23.91 -20.86
C PRO A 157 14.11 -22.95 -20.44
N ALA A 158 14.27 -22.78 -19.13
CA ALA A 158 15.31 -21.93 -18.59
C ALA A 158 16.68 -22.60 -18.76
N PRO A 159 17.73 -21.89 -19.20
CA PRO A 159 19.08 -22.42 -19.14
C PRO A 159 19.51 -22.66 -17.69
N ASP A 160 20.52 -23.50 -17.45
CA ASP A 160 21.02 -23.80 -16.09
C ASP A 160 21.47 -22.55 -15.32
N ALA A 161 21.86 -21.49 -16.04
CA ALA A 161 22.24 -20.20 -15.48
C ALA A 161 21.05 -19.27 -15.16
N LEU A 162 19.79 -19.70 -15.35
CA LEU A 162 18.59 -18.92 -15.05
C LEU A 162 17.63 -19.71 -14.16
N LEU A 163 17.31 -19.14 -13.00
CA LEU A 163 16.21 -19.57 -12.16
C LEU A 163 14.98 -18.71 -12.45
N LEU A 164 13.83 -19.34 -12.69
CA LEU A 164 12.54 -18.65 -12.74
C LEU A 164 11.91 -18.65 -11.35
N GLY A 165 11.46 -17.49 -10.88
CA GLY A 165 10.74 -17.33 -9.62
C GLY A 165 9.24 -17.50 -9.83
N TRP A 166 8.62 -18.31 -8.98
CA TRP A 166 7.16 -18.47 -8.89
C TRP A 166 6.64 -17.79 -7.62
N PRO A 167 5.47 -17.14 -7.63
CA PRO A 167 4.91 -16.52 -6.42
C PRO A 167 4.34 -17.57 -5.48
N GLN A 168 4.61 -17.42 -4.18
CA GLN A 168 3.97 -18.27 -3.17
C GLN A 168 2.47 -18.01 -3.12
N SER A 169 1.69 -19.06 -2.91
CA SER A 169 0.24 -18.98 -2.84
C SER A 169 -0.27 -18.80 -1.41
N PHE A 170 -1.22 -17.88 -1.24
CA PHE A 170 -1.86 -17.59 0.03
C PHE A 170 -3.38 -17.77 -0.09
N ARG A 171 -4.07 -18.12 1.00
CA ARG A 171 -5.55 -18.27 0.97
C ARG A 171 -6.31 -16.94 1.20
N THR A 172 -5.70 -15.81 0.82
CA THR A 172 -6.31 -14.47 0.94
C THR A 172 -7.34 -14.22 -0.17
N ALA A 173 -8.23 -13.25 0.03
CA ALA A 173 -9.25 -12.89 -0.96
C ALA A 173 -8.64 -12.53 -2.32
N HIS A 174 -7.62 -11.67 -2.30
CA HIS A 174 -6.88 -11.26 -3.48
C HIS A 174 -6.21 -12.44 -4.18
N ASN A 175 -5.39 -13.23 -3.47
CA ASN A 175 -4.60 -14.29 -4.11
C ASN A 175 -5.50 -15.39 -4.69
N SER A 176 -6.57 -15.78 -4.00
CA SER A 176 -7.53 -16.76 -4.57
C SER A 176 -8.23 -16.24 -5.82
N ALA A 177 -8.60 -14.96 -5.86
CA ALA A 177 -9.23 -14.38 -7.05
C ALA A 177 -8.25 -14.28 -8.23
N VAL A 178 -6.99 -13.95 -7.97
CA VAL A 178 -5.94 -13.94 -9.00
C VAL A 178 -5.74 -15.33 -9.58
N TRP A 179 -5.55 -16.34 -8.73
CA TRP A 179 -5.33 -17.70 -9.20
C TRP A 179 -6.52 -18.26 -9.96
N GLU A 180 -7.75 -18.01 -9.49
CA GLU A 180 -8.96 -18.40 -10.22
C GLU A 180 -8.99 -17.82 -11.64
N LEU A 181 -8.52 -16.59 -11.81
CA LEU A 181 -8.48 -15.92 -13.11
C LEU A 181 -7.40 -16.49 -14.04
N VAL A 182 -6.22 -16.81 -13.51
CA VAL A 182 -5.03 -17.05 -14.35
C VAL A 182 -4.58 -18.51 -14.42
N TRP A 183 -5.01 -19.36 -13.48
CA TRP A 183 -4.39 -20.68 -13.26
C TRP A 183 -4.47 -21.59 -14.47
N GLU A 184 -5.63 -21.67 -15.12
CA GLU A 184 -5.85 -22.56 -16.26
C GLU A 184 -4.95 -22.21 -17.46
N ASP A 185 -4.74 -20.93 -17.72
CA ASP A 185 -3.87 -20.48 -18.81
C ASP A 185 -2.40 -20.65 -18.45
N VAL A 186 -2.01 -20.19 -17.26
CA VAL A 186 -0.60 -20.20 -16.83
C VAL A 186 -0.09 -21.63 -16.69
N ARG A 187 -0.85 -22.55 -16.06
CA ARG A 187 -0.39 -23.93 -15.85
C ARG A 187 -0.09 -24.68 -17.15
N ARG A 188 -0.79 -24.33 -18.25
CA ARG A 188 -0.58 -24.92 -19.59
C ARG A 188 0.65 -24.38 -20.30
N MET A 189 1.14 -23.22 -19.88
CA MET A 189 2.33 -22.58 -20.45
C MET A 189 3.62 -23.08 -19.79
N VAL A 190 3.54 -23.65 -18.59
CA VAL A 190 4.72 -24.12 -17.85
C VAL A 190 5.30 -25.39 -18.49
N PRO A 191 6.59 -25.40 -18.87
CA PRO A 191 7.24 -26.60 -19.37
C PRO A 191 7.22 -27.74 -18.36
N GLU A 192 7.04 -28.97 -18.85
CA GLU A 192 7.16 -30.15 -18.02
C GLU A 192 8.57 -30.22 -17.40
N GLY A 193 8.66 -30.54 -16.11
CA GLY A 193 9.95 -30.64 -15.42
C GLY A 193 10.40 -29.35 -14.74
N GLN A 194 9.95 -28.18 -15.19
CA GLN A 194 10.44 -26.89 -14.71
C GLN A 194 10.33 -26.76 -13.18
N GLN A 195 11.46 -26.48 -12.54
CA GLN A 195 11.55 -26.12 -11.12
C GLN A 195 11.66 -24.60 -11.00
N PHE A 196 11.09 -24.05 -9.93
CA PHE A 196 11.03 -22.62 -9.68
C PHE A 196 11.65 -22.25 -8.34
N GLY A 197 12.30 -21.09 -8.30
CA GLY A 197 12.57 -20.38 -7.05
C GLY A 197 11.29 -19.74 -6.51
N ASN A 198 11.36 -19.19 -5.30
CA ASN A 198 10.24 -18.45 -4.72
C ASN A 198 10.38 -16.95 -4.99
N SER A 199 9.49 -16.35 -5.77
CA SER A 199 9.52 -14.90 -6.10
C SER A 199 9.37 -13.98 -4.89
N HIS A 200 8.88 -14.50 -3.75
CA HIS A 200 8.72 -13.71 -2.52
C HIS A 200 10.00 -13.53 -1.72
N VAL A 201 11.15 -14.06 -2.17
CA VAL A 201 12.45 -13.79 -1.53
C VAL A 201 12.80 -12.29 -1.46
N SER A 202 12.20 -11.45 -2.32
CA SER A 202 12.35 -9.99 -2.31
C SER A 202 11.17 -9.24 -1.66
N ARG A 203 10.30 -9.94 -0.93
CA ARG A 203 9.06 -9.40 -0.36
C ARG A 203 9.06 -9.47 1.18
N PRO A 204 8.17 -8.74 1.88
CA PRO A 204 8.16 -8.72 3.34
C PRO A 204 8.08 -10.12 3.96
N ALA A 205 7.34 -11.03 3.33
CA ALA A 205 7.21 -12.42 3.77
C ALA A 205 8.57 -13.10 4.00
N CYS A 206 9.57 -12.85 3.15
CA CYS A 206 10.91 -13.43 3.31
C CYS A 206 11.62 -12.93 4.57
N PHE A 207 11.63 -11.61 4.78
CA PHE A 207 12.27 -11.00 5.94
C PHE A 207 11.52 -11.32 7.24
N SER A 208 10.18 -11.43 7.19
CA SER A 208 9.39 -11.84 8.35
C SER A 208 9.56 -13.32 8.70
N GLU A 209 9.68 -14.21 7.72
CA GLU A 209 9.79 -15.65 7.95
C GLU A 209 11.21 -16.09 8.31
N LEU A 210 12.22 -15.56 7.62
CA LEU A 210 13.62 -15.96 7.81
C LEU A 210 14.43 -15.00 8.69
N GLY A 211 13.92 -13.78 8.95
CA GLY A 211 14.60 -12.81 9.81
C GLY A 211 16.00 -12.46 9.32
N GLU A 212 16.97 -12.50 10.23
CA GLU A 212 18.39 -12.22 9.96
C GLU A 212 19.00 -13.17 8.92
N ASP A 213 18.49 -14.40 8.78
CA ASP A 213 18.97 -15.34 7.77
C ASP A 213 18.68 -14.83 6.35
N ALA A 214 17.54 -14.17 6.12
CA ALA A 214 17.25 -13.57 4.81
C ALA A 214 18.25 -12.47 4.48
N VAL A 215 18.57 -11.62 5.46
CA VAL A 215 19.53 -10.51 5.29
C VAL A 215 20.92 -11.07 4.99
N ARG A 216 21.39 -12.04 5.79
CA ARG A 216 22.69 -12.68 5.59
C ARG A 216 22.79 -13.33 4.21
N LEU A 217 21.81 -14.17 3.85
CA LEU A 217 21.84 -14.90 2.57
C LEU A 217 21.78 -13.96 1.37
N TRP A 218 21.00 -12.88 1.44
CA TRP A 218 21.00 -11.87 0.39
C TRP A 218 22.36 -11.18 0.27
N ARG A 219 22.97 -10.80 1.40
CA ARG A 219 24.30 -10.19 1.43
C ARG A 219 25.39 -11.09 0.84
N GLU A 220 25.29 -12.41 1.07
CA GLU A 220 26.20 -13.40 0.46
C GLU A 220 26.11 -13.43 -1.08
N VAL A 221 24.97 -13.04 -1.69
CA VAL A 221 24.83 -13.01 -3.16
C VAL A 221 25.75 -11.98 -3.81
N TRP A 222 25.98 -10.84 -3.17
CA TRP A 222 26.70 -9.69 -3.74
C TRP A 222 27.90 -9.25 -2.90
N ASP A 223 28.39 -10.12 -2.02
CA ASP A 223 29.54 -9.84 -1.17
C ASP A 223 30.79 -9.58 -2.00
N GLY A 224 31.33 -8.37 -1.91
CA GLY A 224 32.50 -7.95 -2.69
C GLY A 224 32.27 -7.79 -4.19
N GLU A 225 31.02 -7.87 -4.68
CA GLU A 225 30.71 -7.70 -6.09
C GLU A 225 30.60 -6.22 -6.47
N HIS A 226 31.05 -5.87 -7.67
CA HIS A 226 30.65 -4.62 -8.33
C HIS A 226 29.29 -4.85 -9.00
N VAL A 227 28.33 -3.96 -8.75
CA VAL A 227 26.95 -4.13 -9.21
C VAL A 227 26.52 -3.04 -10.17
N LEU A 228 25.80 -3.42 -11.22
CA LEU A 228 25.05 -2.51 -12.06
C LEU A 228 23.58 -2.51 -11.63
N VAL A 229 23.12 -1.41 -11.06
CA VAL A 229 21.71 -1.22 -10.69
C VAL A 229 20.93 -0.72 -11.89
N VAL A 230 19.91 -1.47 -12.29
CA VAL A 230 18.98 -1.12 -13.37
C VAL A 230 17.60 -0.88 -12.77
N THR A 231 17.22 0.39 -12.66
CA THR A 231 15.96 0.78 -12.02
C THR A 231 15.37 2.06 -12.60
N GLY A 232 14.12 2.34 -12.27
CA GLY A 232 13.42 3.55 -12.68
C GLY A 232 13.94 4.77 -11.94
N GLU A 233 14.16 5.88 -12.65
CA GLU A 233 14.59 7.13 -12.02
C GLU A 233 13.57 7.61 -10.97
N GLY A 234 14.01 7.79 -9.73
CA GLY A 234 13.12 8.15 -8.61
C GLY A 234 12.16 7.05 -8.17
N SER A 235 12.41 5.79 -8.54
CA SER A 235 11.61 4.64 -8.07
C SER A 235 11.90 4.29 -6.60
N ARG A 236 11.39 3.14 -6.13
CA ARG A 236 11.48 2.73 -4.72
C ARG A 236 12.75 1.97 -4.36
N PHE A 237 13.58 1.62 -5.34
CA PHE A 237 14.77 0.82 -5.11
C PHE A 237 15.95 1.72 -4.72
N ASP A 238 16.51 1.47 -3.55
CA ASP A 238 17.76 2.06 -3.08
C ASP A 238 18.69 0.95 -2.59
N LEU A 239 19.99 1.22 -2.65
CA LEU A 239 21.02 0.39 -2.03
C LEU A 239 21.08 0.69 -0.53
N VAL A 240 20.06 0.24 0.21
CA VAL A 240 19.97 0.40 1.66
C VAL A 240 21.18 -0.25 2.36
N PRO A 241 21.90 0.44 3.27
CA PRO A 241 23.14 -0.08 3.85
C PRO A 241 23.00 -1.47 4.49
N GLY A 242 21.88 -1.73 5.18
CA GLY A 242 21.63 -3.02 5.83
C GLY A 242 21.65 -4.23 4.87
N LEU A 243 21.38 -4.02 3.59
CA LEU A 243 21.46 -5.06 2.56
C LEU A 243 22.71 -4.96 1.68
N PHE A 244 23.24 -3.77 1.43
CA PHE A 244 24.17 -3.54 0.32
C PHE A 244 25.50 -2.90 0.71
N ASP A 245 25.80 -2.64 1.99
CA ASP A 245 27.08 -2.04 2.40
C ASP A 245 28.31 -2.96 2.23
N ASN A 246 28.13 -4.21 1.81
CA ASN A 246 29.19 -5.16 1.51
C ASN A 246 29.50 -5.34 0.01
N ILE A 247 28.84 -4.57 -0.87
CA ILE A 247 29.22 -4.53 -2.29
C ILE A 247 30.54 -3.76 -2.46
N ALA A 248 31.33 -4.09 -3.49
CA ALA A 248 32.58 -3.38 -3.79
C ALA A 248 32.33 -2.00 -4.42
N GLY A 249 31.22 -1.85 -5.14
CA GLY A 249 30.80 -0.58 -5.74
C GLY A 249 29.52 -0.74 -6.56
N ALA A 250 28.89 0.38 -6.91
CA ALA A 250 27.67 0.38 -7.71
C ALA A 250 27.67 1.45 -8.80
N GLU A 251 27.20 1.07 -9.98
CA GLU A 251 26.78 1.98 -11.04
C GLU A 251 25.27 1.93 -11.22
N HIS A 252 24.68 2.97 -11.80
CA HIS A 252 23.25 3.02 -12.10
C HIS A 252 23.00 3.20 -13.59
N LEU A 253 22.17 2.34 -14.16
CA LEU A 253 21.55 2.51 -15.47
C LEU A 253 20.07 2.81 -15.28
N TRP A 254 19.68 4.05 -15.53
CA TRP A 254 18.32 4.52 -15.32
C TRP A 254 17.41 4.21 -16.51
N ALA A 255 16.22 3.71 -16.19
CA ALA A 255 15.11 3.56 -17.11
C ALA A 255 13.96 4.51 -16.75
N ALA A 256 12.97 4.61 -17.63
CA ALA A 256 11.71 5.27 -17.28
C ALA A 256 11.08 4.62 -16.03
N PRO A 257 10.62 5.42 -15.04
CA PRO A 257 10.05 4.89 -13.82
C PRO A 257 8.64 4.30 -13.98
N ARG A 258 8.05 4.48 -15.17
CA ARG A 258 6.79 3.86 -15.62
C ARG A 258 6.98 3.40 -17.04
N HIS A 259 6.29 2.32 -17.40
CA HIS A 259 6.32 1.78 -18.77
C HIS A 259 7.71 1.34 -19.23
N ALA A 260 8.57 0.92 -18.31
CA ALA A 260 9.95 0.51 -18.55
C ALA A 260 10.11 -0.59 -19.60
N PHE A 261 9.05 -1.37 -19.88
CA PHE A 261 9.07 -2.36 -20.95
C PHE A 261 9.41 -1.75 -22.33
N GLU A 262 9.04 -0.48 -22.57
CA GLU A 262 9.34 0.20 -23.84
C GLU A 262 10.83 0.46 -24.07
N GLU A 263 11.63 0.38 -23.01
CA GLU A 263 13.08 0.58 -23.06
C GLU A 263 13.87 -0.73 -22.99
N ILE A 264 13.20 -1.89 -22.94
CA ILE A 264 13.86 -3.15 -22.65
C ILE A 264 14.97 -3.50 -23.65
N ASP A 265 14.74 -3.26 -24.95
CA ASP A 265 15.72 -3.53 -26.00
C ASP A 265 16.94 -2.58 -25.90
N ARG A 266 16.72 -1.32 -25.50
CA ARG A 266 17.80 -0.35 -25.24
C ARG A 266 18.66 -0.83 -24.07
N LEU A 267 18.01 -1.17 -22.96
CA LEU A 267 18.67 -1.60 -21.72
C LEU A 267 19.48 -2.89 -21.96
N GLU A 268 18.87 -3.89 -22.57
CA GLU A 268 19.54 -5.15 -22.92
C GLU A 268 20.78 -4.91 -23.77
N LYS A 269 20.64 -4.13 -24.84
CA LYS A 269 21.77 -3.83 -25.75
C LYS A 269 22.90 -3.10 -25.03
N GLU A 270 22.58 -2.11 -24.20
CA GLU A 270 23.59 -1.35 -23.46
C GLU A 270 24.34 -2.23 -22.45
N ILE A 271 23.61 -3.05 -21.68
CA ILE A 271 24.19 -3.94 -20.67
C ILE A 271 25.08 -5.00 -21.35
N VAL A 272 24.61 -5.65 -22.40
CA VAL A 272 25.39 -6.64 -23.14
C VAL A 272 26.62 -6.02 -23.79
N ALA A 273 26.52 -4.79 -24.31
CA ALA A 273 27.64 -4.09 -24.93
C ALA A 273 28.76 -3.72 -23.93
N ARG A 274 28.47 -3.63 -22.63
CA ARG A 274 29.50 -3.43 -21.60
C ARG A 274 30.45 -4.62 -21.48
N ALA A 275 30.00 -5.82 -21.85
CA ALA A 275 30.76 -7.06 -21.76
C ALA A 275 31.46 -7.23 -20.39
N SER A 276 30.72 -6.89 -19.33
CA SER A 276 31.19 -6.85 -17.94
C SER A 276 30.73 -8.13 -17.20
N ASP A 277 31.56 -8.60 -16.26
CA ASP A 277 31.24 -9.72 -15.36
C ASP A 277 30.47 -9.28 -14.10
N GLU A 278 30.08 -8.01 -14.03
CA GLU A 278 29.31 -7.41 -12.93
C GLU A 278 27.93 -8.05 -12.75
N LEU A 279 27.49 -8.09 -11.49
CA LEU A 279 26.12 -8.47 -11.15
C LEU A 279 25.15 -7.35 -11.53
N VAL A 280 24.15 -7.66 -12.35
CA VAL A 280 23.08 -6.73 -12.69
C VAL A 280 21.90 -6.90 -11.74
N LEU A 281 21.60 -5.88 -10.92
CA LEU A 281 20.45 -5.86 -10.02
C LEU A 281 19.29 -5.09 -10.67
N ILE A 282 18.14 -5.72 -10.86
CA ILE A 282 17.04 -5.14 -11.63
C ILE A 282 15.80 -4.91 -10.76
N ALA A 283 15.29 -3.68 -10.77
CA ALA A 283 14.02 -3.32 -10.11
C ALA A 283 13.13 -2.51 -11.07
N LEU A 284 12.46 -3.21 -11.99
CA LEU A 284 11.67 -2.63 -13.09
C LEU A 284 10.30 -3.31 -13.32
N GLY A 285 9.73 -3.95 -12.29
CA GLY A 285 8.44 -4.64 -12.42
C GLY A 285 8.46 -5.72 -13.52
N PRO A 286 7.42 -5.85 -14.36
CA PRO A 286 7.37 -6.84 -15.43
C PRO A 286 8.53 -6.76 -16.43
N ALA A 287 9.05 -5.55 -16.68
CA ALA A 287 10.21 -5.37 -17.54
C ALA A 287 11.46 -5.98 -16.90
N GLY A 288 11.55 -5.97 -15.56
CA GLY A 288 12.63 -6.61 -14.82
C GLY A 288 12.64 -8.13 -14.96
N THR A 289 11.46 -8.76 -14.88
CA THR A 289 11.32 -10.21 -15.13
C THR A 289 11.87 -10.61 -16.50
N ILE A 290 11.46 -9.88 -17.55
CA ILE A 290 11.84 -10.19 -18.93
C ILE A 290 13.33 -9.87 -19.14
N LEU A 291 13.80 -8.72 -18.66
CA LEU A 291 15.18 -8.28 -18.83
C LEU A 291 16.16 -9.25 -18.14
N ALA A 292 15.86 -9.68 -16.91
CA ALA A 292 16.66 -10.68 -16.20
C ALA A 292 16.77 -11.99 -17.00
N SER A 293 15.66 -12.45 -17.60
CA SER A 293 15.68 -13.66 -18.44
C SER A 293 16.51 -13.49 -19.71
N ARG A 294 16.34 -12.37 -20.42
CA ARG A 294 17.09 -12.08 -21.65
C ARG A 294 18.59 -11.96 -21.39
N LEU A 295 18.98 -11.20 -20.36
CA LEU A 295 20.37 -11.05 -19.95
C LEU A 295 20.99 -12.40 -19.56
N ALA A 296 20.28 -13.23 -18.81
CA ALA A 296 20.76 -14.57 -18.48
C ALA A 296 21.01 -15.43 -19.73
N ARG A 297 20.12 -15.35 -20.73
CA ARG A 297 20.29 -16.04 -22.02
C ARG A 297 21.43 -15.46 -22.86
N ALA A 298 21.79 -14.20 -22.65
CA ALA A 298 22.96 -13.56 -23.22
C ALA A 298 24.25 -13.81 -22.43
N GLY A 299 24.20 -14.61 -21.35
CA GLY A 299 25.37 -14.93 -20.51
C GLY A 299 25.69 -13.90 -19.44
N VAL A 300 24.82 -12.92 -19.20
CA VAL A 300 24.98 -11.88 -18.17
C VAL A 300 24.29 -12.32 -16.87
N TRP A 301 25.00 -12.15 -15.75
CA TRP A 301 24.45 -12.46 -14.43
C TRP A 301 23.52 -11.35 -13.96
N ALA A 302 22.22 -11.64 -13.91
CA ALA A 302 21.18 -10.66 -13.66
C ALA A 302 20.13 -11.18 -12.65
N ILE A 303 19.84 -10.39 -11.61
CA ILE A 303 18.88 -10.73 -10.58
C ILE A 303 17.80 -9.66 -10.53
N ASP A 304 16.57 -10.05 -10.84
CA ASP A 304 15.39 -9.24 -10.56
C ASP A 304 15.16 -9.20 -9.04
N VAL A 305 15.42 -8.05 -8.44
CA VAL A 305 15.29 -7.80 -7.00
C VAL A 305 13.98 -7.09 -6.62
N GLY A 306 13.23 -6.54 -7.58
CA GLY A 306 11.92 -5.94 -7.36
C GLY A 306 11.85 -4.98 -6.15
N HIS A 307 11.00 -5.32 -5.17
CA HIS A 307 10.78 -4.49 -3.97
C HIS A 307 11.70 -4.85 -2.78
N ILE A 308 12.87 -5.47 -2.99
CA ILE A 308 13.69 -5.97 -1.88
C ILE A 308 14.00 -4.89 -0.82
N SER A 309 14.43 -3.70 -1.26
CA SER A 309 14.83 -2.62 -0.36
C SER A 309 13.65 -2.11 0.46
N SER A 310 12.53 -1.79 -0.18
CA SER A 310 11.30 -1.37 0.51
C SER A 310 10.74 -2.46 1.43
N SER A 311 10.91 -3.72 1.07
CA SER A 311 10.44 -4.86 1.87
C SER A 311 11.27 -5.05 3.14
N TYR A 312 12.60 -4.91 3.02
CA TYR A 312 13.50 -4.88 4.17
C TYR A 312 13.16 -3.73 5.10
N LEU A 313 13.08 -2.50 4.58
CA LEU A 313 12.76 -1.31 5.37
C LEU A 313 11.40 -1.42 6.09
N HIS A 314 10.39 -2.03 5.45
CA HIS A 314 9.10 -2.27 6.07
C HIS A 314 9.21 -3.19 7.30
N VAL A 315 9.90 -4.32 7.16
CA VAL A 315 9.98 -5.33 8.22
C VAL A 315 10.95 -4.94 9.32
N ASN A 316 12.11 -4.39 8.95
CA ASN A 316 13.22 -4.12 9.88
C ASN A 316 13.17 -2.72 10.48
N GLU A 317 12.54 -1.75 9.81
CA GLU A 317 12.53 -0.34 10.24
C GLU A 317 11.10 0.25 10.37
N GLY A 318 10.06 -0.56 10.17
CA GLY A 318 8.67 -0.14 10.34
C GLY A 318 8.16 0.86 9.28
N GLN A 319 8.84 0.97 8.14
CA GLN A 319 8.36 1.81 7.03
C GLN A 319 7.05 1.27 6.43
N PRO A 320 6.27 2.05 5.67
CA PRO A 320 5.07 1.54 5.02
C PRO A 320 5.38 0.41 4.03
N GLU A 321 4.42 -0.51 3.84
CA GLU A 321 4.54 -1.56 2.82
C GLU A 321 4.80 -0.94 1.43
N PRO A 322 5.59 -1.62 0.56
CA PRO A 322 5.94 -1.09 -0.76
C PRO A 322 4.69 -0.66 -1.57
N GLU A 323 3.62 -1.45 -1.51
CA GLU A 323 2.37 -1.23 -2.25
C GLU A 323 1.56 -0.03 -1.72
N LYS A 324 1.83 0.44 -0.50
CA LYS A 324 1.20 1.60 0.13
C LYS A 324 1.96 2.91 -0.13
N THR A 325 3.08 2.86 -0.84
CA THR A 325 3.89 4.03 -1.20
C THR A 325 3.76 4.33 -2.69
N PRO A 326 3.96 5.59 -3.15
CA PRO A 326 3.97 5.91 -4.58
C PRO A 326 5.03 5.10 -5.35
N ALA A 327 4.74 4.74 -6.61
CA ALA A 327 5.68 4.02 -7.48
C ALA A 327 6.90 4.86 -7.88
N VAL A 328 6.70 6.18 -7.93
CA VAL A 328 7.72 7.19 -8.21
C VAL A 328 7.64 8.19 -7.06
N ARG A 329 8.78 8.51 -6.45
CA ARG A 329 8.87 9.51 -5.39
C ARG A 329 8.61 10.89 -5.97
N ASP A 330 8.00 11.76 -5.18
CA ASP A 330 7.95 13.17 -5.53
C ASP A 330 9.37 13.74 -5.55
N ALA A 331 9.71 14.49 -6.60
CA ALA A 331 11.02 15.11 -6.78
C ALA A 331 11.41 16.08 -5.64
N THR A 332 10.46 16.44 -4.76
CA THR A 332 10.65 17.31 -3.61
C THR A 332 10.91 16.56 -2.29
N ALA A 333 10.88 15.23 -2.29
CA ALA A 333 11.21 14.44 -1.10
C ALA A 333 12.74 14.33 -0.94
N PRO A 334 13.28 14.47 0.29
CA PRO A 334 14.70 14.28 0.51
C PRO A 334 15.10 12.83 0.15
N PRO A 335 16.31 12.61 -0.40
CA PRO A 335 16.86 11.26 -0.55
C PRO A 335 16.94 10.61 0.83
N ARG A 336 16.54 9.34 0.92
CA ARG A 336 16.54 8.58 2.17
C ARG A 336 17.88 7.95 2.44
#